data_AF-A0A7I8EN90-F1
#
_entry.id   AF-A0A7I8EN90-F1
#
_cell.length_a   1.000
_cell.length_b   1.000
_cell.length_c   1.000
_cell.angle_alpha   90.00
_cell.angle_beta   90.00
_cell.angle_gamma   90.00
#
_symmetry.space_group_name_H-M   'P 1'
#
loop_
_entity.id
_entity.type
_entity.pdbx_description
1 polymer ?
#
loop_
_entity_poly.entity_id
_entity_poly.type
_entity_poly.pdbx_seq_one_letter_code
_entity_poly.pdbx_strand_id
1 'polypeptide(L)'
;MKSNLLRTEVLIGALFPVVALLIVGETGINQMTNTDIRFFIFVLILAIILVFIGEIALVTLIQRAIKKQYADIVKTCQEYATGNTEARATVIGDTALSTLAHGLNALIEEQSSLNQDHNVTTSRTDEQLQHLVHEITPVLKGDLRIKAEVPQGNIGTVADICNALVEELTELVRWTRDSAQQVTDVASTLLEHALELAQTTEIQMLRFSQSTESVEILIALLQRLGNNLQLSVDIAQEISDYTHQPQPLLESEQAPQKEQRVLLEHVNKDIERQRQLLSESVQKIQEHATTAESTIEDFYSFAQRIHHSSSGILKAAEQVGALAKLAERWKDSILSFQLPEEEALLAPLQNSTDESTLITPLLGMQR
;
A
#
# COMPACT_ATOMS: atom_id res chain seq x y z
N MET A 1 13.21 -29.41 -0.06
CA MET A 1 13.41 -28.70 1.22
C MET A 1 14.03 -27.30 1.06
N LYS A 2 14.39 -26.85 -0.16
CA LYS A 2 14.92 -25.50 -0.47
C LYS A 2 13.92 -24.33 -0.25
N SER A 3 12.60 -24.56 -0.35
CA SER A 3 11.59 -23.47 -0.29
C SER A 3 11.29 -22.92 1.11
N ASN A 4 11.75 -23.58 2.17
CA ASN A 4 11.40 -23.19 3.54
C ASN A 4 12.31 -22.10 4.10
N LEU A 5 13.59 -22.04 3.69
CA LEU A 5 14.57 -21.13 4.28
C LEU A 5 14.39 -19.68 3.79
N LEU A 6 14.21 -19.51 2.47
CA LEU A 6 13.94 -18.20 1.86
C LEU A 6 12.56 -17.68 2.29
N ARG A 7 11.59 -18.58 2.49
CA ARG A 7 10.32 -18.25 3.14
C ARG A 7 10.52 -17.79 4.58
N THR A 8 11.34 -18.46 5.40
CA THR A 8 11.57 -18.06 6.79
C THR A 8 12.29 -16.71 6.92
N GLU A 9 13.21 -16.37 6.01
CA GLU A 9 13.88 -15.06 6.03
C GLU A 9 12.93 -13.92 5.65
N VAL A 10 12.09 -14.12 4.62
CA VAL A 10 11.03 -13.16 4.27
C VAL A 10 9.99 -13.06 5.39
N LEU A 11 9.66 -14.17 6.05
CA LEU A 11 8.72 -14.18 7.18
C LEU A 11 9.26 -13.42 8.38
N ILE A 12 10.56 -13.57 8.71
CA ILE A 12 11.22 -12.87 9.81
C ILE A 12 11.32 -11.36 9.51
N GLY A 13 11.66 -10.99 8.28
CA GLY A 13 11.66 -9.59 7.83
C GLY A 13 10.27 -8.95 7.91
N ALA A 14 9.22 -9.67 7.51
CA ALA A 14 7.84 -9.20 7.60
C ALA A 14 7.26 -9.20 9.03
N LEU A 15 7.79 -10.02 9.95
CA LEU A 15 7.32 -10.10 11.33
C LEU A 15 7.75 -8.90 12.18
N PHE A 16 8.92 -8.31 11.88
CA PHE A 16 9.50 -7.22 12.67
C PHE A 16 8.62 -5.95 12.70
N PRO A 17 8.11 -5.46 11.55
CA PRO A 17 7.18 -4.34 11.51
C PRO A 17 5.87 -4.64 12.25
N VAL A 18 5.35 -5.87 12.15
CA VAL A 18 4.09 -6.31 12.77
C VAL A 18 4.20 -6.33 14.29
N VAL A 19 5.31 -6.87 14.82
CA VAL A 19 5.57 -6.90 16.27
C VAL A 19 5.76 -5.47 16.81
N ALA A 20 6.45 -4.60 16.08
CA ALA A 20 6.60 -3.20 16.47
C ALA A 20 5.25 -2.46 16.49
N LEU A 21 4.38 -2.69 15.49
CA LEU A 21 3.02 -2.15 15.45
C LEU A 21 2.17 -2.64 16.63
N LEU A 22 2.29 -3.91 17.02
CA LEU A 22 1.59 -4.47 18.18
C LEU A 22 2.08 -3.84 19.50
N ILE A 23 3.39 -3.65 19.67
CA ILE A 23 3.96 -3.01 20.86
C ILE A 23 3.50 -1.54 20.96
N VAL A 24 3.52 -0.81 19.84
CA VAL A 24 3.04 0.59 19.76
C VAL A 24 1.53 0.66 20.00
N GLY A 25 0.76 -0.30 19.48
CA GLY A 25 -0.68 -0.41 19.72
C GLY A 25 -1.00 -0.66 21.19
N GLU A 26 -0.31 -1.60 21.83
CA GLU A 26 -0.50 -1.94 23.25
C GLU A 26 -0.09 -0.79 24.18
N THR A 27 1.01 -0.09 23.88
CA THR A 27 1.40 1.11 24.65
C THR A 27 0.44 2.28 24.39
N GLY A 28 -0.04 2.46 23.16
CA GLY A 28 -0.98 3.50 22.80
C GLY A 28 -2.34 3.36 23.49
N ILE A 29 -2.91 2.16 23.51
CA ILE A 29 -4.20 1.87 24.15
C ILE A 29 -4.11 2.07 25.68
N ASN A 30 -3.01 1.63 26.31
CA ASN A 30 -2.84 1.72 27.76
C ASN A 30 -2.44 3.13 28.26
N GLN A 31 -1.81 3.98 27.44
CA GLN A 31 -1.39 5.35 27.85
C GLN A 31 -2.38 6.46 27.50
N MET A 32 -3.42 6.20 26.71
CA MET A 32 -4.38 7.23 26.27
C MET A 32 -5.19 7.86 27.41
N THR A 33 -5.13 7.29 28.62
CA THR A 33 -5.89 7.75 29.79
C THR A 33 -5.14 8.77 30.67
N ASN A 34 -3.80 8.95 30.55
CA ASN A 34 -3.08 9.84 31.49
C ASN A 34 -1.68 10.38 31.07
N THR A 35 -1.26 10.42 29.79
CA THR A 35 0.10 10.94 29.47
C THR A 35 0.18 11.71 28.14
N ASP A 36 1.00 12.77 28.15
CA ASP A 36 1.30 13.72 27.05
C ASP A 36 1.48 13.07 25.67
N ILE A 37 0.74 13.57 24.68
CA ILE A 37 0.86 13.23 23.24
C ILE A 37 2.32 13.22 22.74
N ARG A 38 3.18 14.07 23.31
CA ARG A 38 4.61 14.16 22.97
C ARG A 38 5.38 12.88 23.33
N PHE A 39 5.03 12.22 24.42
CA PHE A 39 5.66 10.95 24.81
C PHE A 39 5.25 9.82 23.86
N PHE A 40 3.99 9.78 23.45
CA PHE A 40 3.50 8.80 22.46
C PHE A 40 4.19 8.96 21.10
N ILE A 41 4.32 10.18 20.59
CA ILE A 41 5.04 10.46 19.34
C ILE A 41 6.52 10.05 19.45
N PHE A 42 7.16 10.30 20.60
CA PHE A 42 8.55 9.90 20.83
C PHE A 42 8.73 8.37 20.80
N VAL A 43 7.84 7.61 21.46
CA VAL A 43 7.86 6.14 21.46
C VAL A 43 7.63 5.59 20.05
N LEU A 44 6.72 6.18 19.28
CA LEU A 44 6.42 5.79 17.90
C LEU A 44 7.62 6.02 16.97
N ILE A 45 8.26 7.18 17.04
CA ILE A 45 9.47 7.49 16.24
C ILE A 45 10.62 6.54 16.63
N LEU A 46 10.82 6.27 17.93
CA LEU A 46 11.85 5.36 18.41
C LEU A 46 11.62 3.92 17.90
N ALA A 47 10.37 3.46 17.87
CA ALA A 47 10.03 2.14 17.34
C ALA A 47 10.32 2.03 15.83
N ILE A 48 9.98 3.05 15.04
CA ILE A 48 10.29 3.09 13.60
C ILE A 48 11.79 3.03 13.36
N ILE A 49 12.57 3.82 14.11
CA ILE A 49 14.03 3.84 13.99
C ILE A 49 14.63 2.48 14.36
N LEU A 50 14.16 1.83 15.43
CA LEU A 50 14.63 0.50 15.84
C LEU A 50 14.32 -0.58 14.80
N VAL A 51 13.12 -0.56 14.20
CA VAL A 51 12.77 -1.48 13.11
C VAL A 51 13.66 -1.25 11.90
N PHE A 52 13.84 0.01 11.48
CA PHE A 52 14.67 0.37 10.35
C PHE A 52 16.14 -0.04 10.54
N ILE A 53 16.70 0.17 11.74
CA ILE A 53 18.05 -0.28 12.09
C ILE A 53 18.12 -1.82 12.11
N GLY A 54 17.09 -2.50 12.62
CA GLY A 54 17.01 -3.95 12.65
C GLY A 54 16.99 -4.58 11.26
N GLU A 55 16.18 -4.03 10.34
CA GLU A 55 16.13 -4.47 8.94
C GLU A 55 17.45 -4.24 8.22
N ILE A 56 18.06 -3.06 8.39
CA ILE A 56 19.38 -2.77 7.82
C ILE A 56 20.45 -3.71 8.40
N ALA A 57 20.44 -3.97 9.70
CA ALA A 57 21.37 -4.88 10.35
C ALA A 57 21.22 -6.32 9.82
N LEU A 58 19.98 -6.79 9.63
CA LEU A 58 19.70 -8.11 9.07
C LEU A 58 20.20 -8.23 7.63
N VAL A 59 19.86 -7.26 6.77
CA VAL A 59 20.31 -7.24 5.36
C VAL A 59 21.84 -7.19 5.27
N THR A 60 22.47 -6.36 6.09
CA THR A 60 23.95 -6.26 6.11
C THR A 60 24.63 -7.50 6.66
N LEU A 61 24.02 -8.23 7.61
CA LEU A 61 24.52 -9.51 8.09
C LEU A 61 24.47 -10.58 6.99
N ILE A 62 23.34 -10.68 6.27
CA ILE A 62 23.17 -11.63 5.15
C ILE A 62 24.15 -11.30 4.03
N GLN A 63 24.27 -10.03 3.63
CA GLN A 63 25.23 -9.60 2.61
C GLN A 63 26.68 -9.88 3.02
N ARG A 64 27.03 -9.67 4.30
CA ARG A 64 28.37 -10.01 4.83
C ARG A 64 28.61 -11.50 4.79
N ALA A 65 27.62 -12.33 5.13
CA ALA A 65 27.74 -13.78 5.09
C ALA A 65 27.98 -14.28 3.65
N ILE A 66 27.16 -13.83 2.68
CA ILE A 66 27.29 -14.20 1.27
C ILE A 66 28.63 -13.72 0.70
N LYS A 67 29.02 -12.47 0.96
CA LYS A 67 30.29 -11.90 0.47
C LYS A 67 31.50 -12.64 1.05
N LYS A 68 31.45 -13.01 2.33
CA LYS A 68 32.51 -13.77 3.00
C LYS A 68 32.63 -15.17 2.41
N GLN A 69 31.52 -15.89 2.26
CA GLN A 69 31.53 -17.24 1.70
C GLN A 69 31.95 -17.27 0.23
N TYR A 70 31.53 -16.29 -0.58
CA TYR A 70 32.00 -16.12 -1.95
C TYR A 70 33.52 -15.87 -2.01
N ALA A 71 34.02 -14.95 -1.19
CA ALA A 71 35.45 -14.65 -1.13
C ALA A 71 36.27 -15.86 -0.66
N ASP A 72 35.73 -16.66 0.26
CA ASP A 72 36.39 -17.86 0.79
C ASP A 72 36.47 -18.98 -0.25
N ILE A 73 35.40 -19.20 -1.04
CA ILE A 73 35.41 -20.14 -2.16
C ILE A 73 36.41 -19.71 -3.23
N VAL A 74 36.42 -18.43 -3.61
CA VAL A 74 37.39 -17.87 -4.58
C VAL A 74 38.82 -18.02 -4.07
N LYS A 75 39.06 -17.72 -2.80
CA LYS A 75 40.37 -17.86 -2.17
C LYS A 75 40.83 -19.32 -2.13
N THR A 76 39.94 -20.24 -1.79
CA THR A 76 40.22 -21.69 -1.79
C THR A 76 40.57 -22.17 -3.20
N CYS A 77 39.84 -21.74 -4.23
CA CYS A 77 40.18 -22.03 -5.62
C CYS A 77 41.55 -21.48 -6.03
N GLN A 78 41.92 -20.27 -5.58
CA GLN A 78 43.23 -19.66 -5.86
C GLN A 78 44.38 -20.37 -5.13
N GLU A 79 44.19 -20.73 -3.86
CA GLU A 79 45.17 -21.49 -3.08
C GLU A 79 45.38 -22.88 -3.70
N TYR A 80 44.29 -23.51 -4.13
CA TYR A 80 44.36 -24.77 -4.85
C TYR A 80 45.08 -24.65 -6.20
N ALA A 81 44.78 -23.63 -7.00
CA ALA A 81 45.45 -23.36 -8.28
C ALA A 81 46.94 -23.02 -8.13
N THR A 82 47.37 -22.51 -6.97
CA THR A 82 48.78 -22.25 -6.65
C THR A 82 49.50 -23.47 -6.04
N GLY A 83 48.81 -24.61 -5.93
CA GLY A 83 49.39 -25.90 -5.53
C GLY A 83 49.11 -26.32 -4.08
N ASN A 84 48.30 -25.57 -3.34
CA ASN A 84 47.90 -25.94 -1.98
C ASN A 84 46.68 -26.86 -1.99
N THR A 85 46.91 -28.18 -1.95
CA THR A 85 45.85 -29.21 -1.98
C THR A 85 45.16 -29.44 -0.63
N GLU A 86 45.57 -28.73 0.43
CA GLU A 86 44.95 -28.82 1.76
C GLU A 86 43.92 -27.72 2.02
N ALA A 87 43.82 -26.73 1.13
CA ALA A 87 42.82 -25.66 1.25
C ALA A 87 41.41 -26.26 1.22
N ARG A 88 40.51 -25.75 2.07
CA ARG A 88 39.10 -26.14 2.13
C ARG A 88 38.23 -24.89 2.25
N ALA A 89 37.17 -24.84 1.46
CA ALA A 89 36.20 -23.76 1.50
C ALA A 89 35.27 -23.93 2.70
N THR A 90 35.02 -22.84 3.43
CA THR A 90 34.12 -22.83 4.58
C THR A 90 32.68 -22.93 4.09
N VAL A 91 31.97 -23.98 4.51
CA VAL A 91 30.54 -24.16 4.21
C VAL A 91 29.72 -23.40 5.24
N ILE A 92 28.91 -22.43 4.80
CA ILE A 92 28.02 -21.64 5.65
C ILE A 92 26.60 -21.71 5.08
N GLY A 93 25.62 -22.05 5.93
CA GLY A 93 24.21 -22.14 5.57
C GLY A 93 23.86 -23.28 4.61
N ASP A 94 22.61 -23.33 4.16
CA ASP A 94 22.06 -24.33 3.23
C ASP A 94 21.56 -23.62 1.95
N THR A 95 22.51 -22.99 1.26
CA THR A 95 22.28 -22.15 0.07
C THR A 95 22.99 -22.77 -1.14
N ALA A 96 22.70 -22.28 -2.36
CA ALA A 96 23.43 -22.71 -3.57
C ALA A 96 24.96 -22.59 -3.43
N LEU A 97 25.42 -21.58 -2.67
CA LEU A 97 26.83 -21.34 -2.38
C LEU A 97 27.43 -22.38 -1.39
N SER A 98 26.61 -22.96 -0.52
CA SER A 98 27.01 -24.08 0.35
C SER A 98 27.19 -25.37 -0.45
N THR A 99 26.33 -25.62 -1.44
CA THR A 99 26.44 -26.75 -2.37
C THR A 99 27.71 -26.63 -3.21
N LEU A 100 28.05 -25.41 -3.64
CA LEU A 100 29.31 -25.11 -4.33
C LEU A 100 30.54 -25.39 -3.45
N ALA A 101 30.52 -24.93 -2.19
CA ALA A 101 31.61 -25.18 -1.24
C ALA A 101 31.79 -26.69 -0.93
N HIS A 102 30.69 -27.44 -0.82
CA HIS A 102 30.73 -28.90 -0.69
C HIS A 102 31.33 -29.59 -1.91
N GLY A 103 30.93 -29.21 -3.13
CA GLY A 103 31.48 -29.75 -4.37
C GLY A 103 32.97 -29.46 -4.53
N LEU A 104 33.38 -28.23 -4.18
CA LEU A 104 34.80 -27.83 -4.18
C LEU A 104 35.61 -28.66 -3.18
N ASN A 105 35.14 -28.80 -1.95
CA ASN A 105 35.85 -29.60 -0.93
C ASN A 105 35.96 -31.08 -1.33
N ALA A 106 34.92 -31.65 -1.94
CA ALA A 106 34.96 -33.02 -2.45
C ALA A 106 36.00 -33.18 -3.57
N LEU A 107 36.10 -32.22 -4.48
CA LEU A 107 37.10 -32.20 -5.56
C LEU A 107 38.53 -32.12 -5.01
N ILE A 108 38.76 -31.32 -3.97
CA ILE A 108 40.09 -31.18 -3.35
C ILE A 108 40.46 -32.46 -2.55
N GLU A 109 39.50 -33.06 -1.84
CA GLU A 109 39.68 -34.33 -1.12
C GLU A 109 40.08 -35.46 -2.07
N GLU A 110 39.35 -35.61 -3.18
CA GLU A 110 39.58 -36.63 -4.20
C GLU A 110 40.97 -36.45 -4.86
N GLN A 111 41.35 -35.22 -5.23
CA GLN A 111 42.66 -34.96 -5.83
C GLN A 111 43.83 -35.16 -4.85
N SER A 112 43.62 -34.87 -3.56
CA SER A 112 44.61 -35.19 -2.53
C SER A 112 44.83 -36.70 -2.38
N SER A 113 43.76 -37.50 -2.54
CA SER A 113 43.84 -38.97 -2.57
C SER A 113 44.48 -39.52 -3.86
N LEU A 114 44.23 -38.87 -5.00
CA LEU A 114 44.80 -39.24 -6.31
C LEU A 114 46.29 -38.88 -6.45
N ASN A 115 46.75 -37.78 -5.84
CA ASN A 115 48.17 -37.41 -5.83
C ASN A 115 49.05 -38.37 -5.00
N GLN A 116 48.44 -39.22 -4.18
CA GLN A 116 49.14 -40.29 -3.47
C GLN A 116 49.40 -41.51 -4.38
N ASP A 117 48.69 -41.62 -5.51
CA ASP A 117 48.80 -42.67 -6.54
C ASP A 117 49.31 -42.10 -7.89
N HIS A 118 50.63 -41.88 -7.96
CA HIS A 118 51.54 -41.79 -9.12
C HIS A 118 51.12 -41.22 -10.50
N ASN A 119 51.94 -40.26 -10.97
CA ASN A 119 52.30 -39.86 -12.34
C ASN A 119 51.80 -40.77 -13.50
N VAL A 120 51.02 -40.23 -14.46
CA VAL A 120 51.02 -40.50 -15.93
C VAL A 120 49.83 -39.86 -16.72
N THR A 121 48.85 -39.22 -16.08
CA THR A 121 47.60 -38.71 -16.75
C THR A 121 47.51 -37.20 -17.01
N THR A 122 48.62 -36.46 -17.12
CA THR A 122 48.57 -34.98 -17.16
C THR A 122 48.05 -34.41 -18.50
N SER A 123 48.44 -34.96 -19.66
CA SER A 123 48.14 -34.35 -20.96
C SER A 123 46.69 -34.45 -21.43
N ARG A 124 46.01 -35.57 -21.14
CA ARG A 124 44.61 -35.80 -21.56
C ARG A 124 43.61 -34.97 -20.74
N THR A 125 43.99 -34.66 -19.50
CA THR A 125 43.18 -33.89 -18.55
C THR A 125 43.26 -32.39 -18.87
N ASP A 126 44.42 -31.89 -19.32
CA ASP A 126 44.59 -30.50 -19.76
C ASP A 126 43.78 -30.16 -21.02
N GLU A 127 43.70 -31.08 -21.99
CA GLU A 127 42.90 -30.88 -23.22
C GLU A 127 41.39 -30.83 -22.93
N GLN A 128 40.89 -31.74 -22.10
CA GLN A 128 39.48 -31.78 -21.69
C GLN A 128 39.09 -30.54 -20.86
N LEU A 129 40.01 -29.99 -20.06
CA LEU A 129 39.80 -28.77 -19.29
C LEU A 129 39.76 -27.54 -20.20
N GLN A 130 40.67 -27.43 -21.19
CA GLN A 130 40.64 -26.35 -22.17
C GLN A 130 39.36 -26.36 -23.00
N HIS A 131 38.85 -27.56 -23.34
CA HIS A 131 37.57 -27.71 -24.03
C HIS A 131 36.40 -27.21 -23.17
N LEU A 132 36.33 -27.61 -21.90
CA LEU A 132 35.29 -27.17 -20.97
C LEU A 132 35.30 -25.65 -20.75
N VAL A 133 36.48 -25.03 -20.61
CA VAL A 133 36.61 -23.57 -20.51
C VAL A 133 36.12 -22.88 -21.79
N HIS A 134 36.38 -23.47 -22.96
CA HIS A 134 35.88 -22.96 -24.24
C HIS A 134 34.35 -23.02 -24.33
N GLU A 135 33.73 -24.11 -23.86
CA GLU A 135 32.28 -24.31 -23.85
C GLU A 135 31.54 -23.40 -22.86
N ILE A 136 32.16 -23.04 -21.74
CA ILE A 136 31.55 -22.17 -20.71
C ILE A 136 31.81 -20.68 -21.00
N THR A 137 32.79 -20.34 -21.83
CA THR A 137 33.10 -18.94 -22.20
C THR A 137 31.87 -18.16 -22.74
N PRO A 138 30.98 -18.74 -23.56
CA PRO A 138 29.72 -18.12 -23.95
C PRO A 138 28.74 -17.88 -22.79
N VAL A 139 28.65 -18.79 -21.82
CA VAL A 139 27.83 -18.66 -20.61
C VAL A 139 28.28 -17.45 -19.79
N LEU A 140 29.59 -17.24 -19.65
CA LEU A 140 30.20 -16.06 -19.03
C LEU A 140 29.85 -14.74 -19.75
N LYS A 141 29.50 -14.81 -21.04
CA LYS A 141 29.05 -13.66 -21.85
C LYS A 141 27.52 -13.51 -21.87
N GLY A 142 26.80 -14.35 -21.11
CA GLY A 142 25.35 -14.29 -20.97
C GLY A 142 24.58 -15.25 -21.90
N ASP A 143 25.24 -16.09 -22.70
CA ASP A 143 24.53 -17.10 -23.50
C ASP A 143 24.22 -18.34 -22.64
N LEU A 144 23.04 -18.34 -22.01
CA LEU A 144 22.58 -19.43 -21.12
C LEU A 144 21.93 -20.59 -21.89
N ARG A 145 21.95 -20.56 -23.24
CA ARG A 145 21.43 -21.65 -24.08
C ARG A 145 22.42 -22.82 -24.17
N ILE A 146 23.68 -22.57 -23.84
CA ILE A 146 24.78 -23.49 -24.03
C ILE A 146 24.92 -24.37 -22.79
N LYS A 147 25.04 -25.67 -23.02
CA LYS A 147 25.37 -26.68 -22.01
C LYS A 147 26.72 -27.27 -22.37
N ALA A 148 27.59 -27.41 -21.36
CA ALA A 148 28.86 -28.10 -21.52
C ALA A 148 28.63 -29.60 -21.71
N GLU A 149 29.39 -30.22 -22.61
CA GLU A 149 29.38 -31.68 -22.77
C GLU A 149 29.98 -32.33 -21.52
N VAL A 150 29.40 -33.45 -21.05
CA VAL A 150 29.79 -34.11 -19.80
C VAL A 150 30.67 -35.33 -20.14
N PRO A 151 32.02 -35.23 -20.11
CA PRO A 151 32.89 -36.34 -20.46
C PRO A 151 32.96 -37.35 -19.31
N GLN A 152 33.25 -38.62 -19.60
CA GLN A 152 33.52 -39.59 -18.54
C GLN A 152 34.80 -39.24 -17.77
N GLY A 153 34.73 -39.30 -16.44
CA GLY A 153 35.84 -38.95 -15.54
C GLY A 153 35.64 -37.59 -14.86
N ASN A 154 36.68 -37.10 -14.18
CA ASN A 154 36.59 -36.00 -13.21
C ASN A 154 36.19 -34.63 -13.80
N ILE A 155 36.38 -34.44 -15.11
CA ILE A 155 35.97 -33.21 -15.82
C ILE A 155 34.46 -33.22 -16.09
N GLY A 156 33.83 -34.39 -16.14
CA GLY A 156 32.36 -34.53 -16.19
C GLY A 156 31.68 -33.92 -14.98
N THR A 157 32.22 -34.11 -13.77
CA THR A 157 31.65 -33.51 -12.56
C THR A 157 31.72 -31.98 -12.58
N VAL A 158 32.78 -31.39 -13.16
CA VAL A 158 32.88 -29.93 -13.32
C VAL A 158 31.88 -29.43 -14.38
N ALA A 159 31.71 -30.16 -15.48
CA ALA A 159 30.70 -29.86 -16.49
C ALA A 159 29.27 -29.93 -15.91
N ASP A 160 28.98 -30.92 -15.05
CA ASP A 160 27.69 -31.06 -14.36
C ASP A 160 27.42 -29.87 -13.43
N ILE A 161 28.40 -29.42 -12.64
CA ILE A 161 28.27 -28.25 -11.76
C ILE A 161 28.05 -26.98 -12.59
N CYS A 162 28.79 -26.80 -13.68
CA CYS A 162 28.61 -25.64 -14.56
C CYS A 162 27.23 -25.63 -15.21
N ASN A 163 26.76 -26.78 -15.70
CA ASN A 163 25.41 -26.93 -16.25
C ASN A 163 24.32 -26.64 -15.21
N ALA A 164 24.49 -27.10 -13.97
CA ALA A 164 23.58 -26.80 -12.87
C ALA A 164 23.56 -25.28 -12.53
N LEU A 165 24.71 -24.60 -12.61
CA LEU A 165 24.77 -23.15 -12.44
C LEU A 165 24.08 -22.40 -13.59
N VAL A 166 24.24 -22.86 -14.84
CA VAL A 166 23.52 -22.28 -15.99
C VAL A 166 22.02 -22.41 -15.80
N GLU A 167 21.55 -23.56 -15.30
CA GLU A 167 20.13 -23.81 -15.04
C GLU A 167 19.57 -22.88 -13.96
N GLU A 168 20.24 -22.77 -12.81
CA GLU A 168 19.81 -21.85 -11.72
C GLU A 168 19.87 -20.38 -12.15
N LEU A 169 20.87 -19.97 -12.95
CA LEU A 169 20.94 -18.62 -13.53
C LEU A 169 19.81 -18.37 -14.54
N THR A 170 19.47 -19.37 -15.34
CA THR A 170 18.35 -19.32 -16.30
C THR A 170 17.03 -19.12 -15.57
N GLU A 171 16.80 -19.86 -14.47
CA GLU A 171 15.61 -19.70 -13.64
C GLU A 171 15.55 -18.31 -12.99
N LEU A 172 16.68 -17.83 -12.44
CA LEU A 172 16.75 -16.50 -11.84
C LEU A 172 16.47 -15.38 -12.85
N VAL A 173 17.06 -15.45 -14.05
CA VAL A 173 16.83 -14.46 -15.12
C VAL A 173 15.37 -14.48 -15.57
N ARG A 174 14.76 -15.67 -15.71
CA ARG A 174 13.34 -15.82 -16.03
C ARG A 174 12.45 -15.20 -14.95
N TRP A 175 12.67 -15.58 -13.69
CA TRP A 175 11.93 -15.04 -12.56
C TRP A 175 12.05 -13.52 -12.46
N THR A 176 13.25 -12.98 -12.71
CA THR A 176 13.50 -11.53 -12.71
C THR A 176 12.74 -10.84 -13.84
N ARG A 177 12.73 -11.42 -15.04
CA ARG A 177 11.97 -10.91 -16.19
C ARG A 177 10.48 -10.87 -15.90
N ASP A 178 9.94 -11.96 -15.37
CA ASP A 178 8.51 -12.08 -15.07
C ASP A 178 8.09 -11.12 -13.96
N SER A 179 8.92 -11.00 -12.91
CA SER A 179 8.70 -10.05 -11.82
C SER A 179 8.75 -8.60 -12.30
N ALA A 180 9.73 -8.26 -13.15
CA ALA A 180 9.82 -6.92 -13.73
C ALA A 180 8.60 -6.60 -14.60
N GLN A 181 8.14 -7.55 -15.44
CA GLN A 181 6.95 -7.38 -16.26
C GLN A 181 5.70 -7.19 -15.38
N GLN A 182 5.52 -8.01 -14.35
CA GLN A 182 4.40 -7.88 -13.41
C GLN A 182 4.39 -6.53 -12.70
N VAL A 183 5.55 -6.03 -12.26
CA VAL A 183 5.67 -4.70 -11.65
C VAL A 183 5.29 -3.60 -12.64
N THR A 184 5.74 -3.68 -13.89
CA THR A 184 5.37 -2.72 -14.94
C THR A 184 3.86 -2.72 -15.22
N ASP A 185 3.23 -3.89 -15.28
CA ASP A 185 1.79 -4.04 -15.54
C ASP A 185 0.94 -3.47 -14.38
N VAL A 186 1.30 -3.84 -13.14
CA VAL A 186 0.65 -3.31 -11.92
C VAL A 186 0.85 -1.79 -11.81
N ALA A 187 2.06 -1.30 -12.08
CA ALA A 187 2.34 0.13 -12.03
C ALA A 187 1.54 0.92 -13.08
N SER A 188 1.38 0.37 -14.29
CA SER A 188 0.58 0.99 -15.35
C SER A 188 -0.90 1.08 -14.95
N THR A 189 -1.44 -0.01 -14.41
CA THR A 189 -2.83 -0.06 -13.91
C THR A 189 -3.05 0.94 -12.77
N LEU A 190 -2.09 1.02 -11.83
CA LEU A 190 -2.18 1.95 -10.71
C LEU A 190 -2.08 3.42 -11.14
N LEU A 191 -1.30 3.71 -12.18
CA LEU A 191 -1.23 5.04 -12.79
C LEU A 191 -2.56 5.44 -13.43
N GLU A 192 -3.22 4.51 -14.11
CA GLU A 192 -4.57 4.71 -14.69
C GLU A 192 -5.60 5.01 -13.59
N HIS A 193 -5.62 4.20 -12.51
CA HIS A 193 -6.50 4.45 -11.36
C HIS A 193 -6.20 5.80 -10.69
N ALA A 194 -4.93 6.20 -10.60
CA ALA A 194 -4.56 7.50 -10.03
C ALA A 194 -5.08 8.66 -10.89
N LEU A 195 -5.05 8.52 -12.22
CA LEU A 195 -5.61 9.51 -13.14
C LEU A 195 -7.14 9.60 -13.00
N GLU A 196 -7.83 8.46 -12.98
CA GLU A 196 -9.29 8.40 -12.77
C GLU A 196 -9.69 9.02 -11.42
N LEU A 197 -8.95 8.69 -10.36
CA LEU A 197 -9.19 9.23 -9.03
C LEU A 197 -8.94 10.74 -8.99
N ALA A 198 -7.91 11.24 -9.67
CA ALA A 198 -7.65 12.68 -9.79
C ALA A 198 -8.79 13.41 -10.50
N GLN A 199 -9.29 12.88 -11.62
CA GLN A 199 -10.45 13.43 -12.34
C GLN A 199 -11.72 13.41 -11.49
N THR A 200 -11.97 12.31 -10.80
CA THR A 200 -13.13 12.17 -9.89
C THR A 200 -13.06 13.20 -8.76
N THR A 201 -11.87 13.42 -8.22
CA THR A 201 -11.61 14.39 -7.15
C THR A 201 -11.88 15.82 -7.62
N GLU A 202 -11.50 16.16 -8.85
CA GLU A 202 -11.79 17.47 -9.45
C GLU A 202 -13.30 17.69 -9.62
N ILE A 203 -14.02 16.69 -10.13
CA ILE A 203 -15.48 16.73 -10.26
C ILE A 203 -16.15 16.90 -8.88
N GLN A 204 -15.67 16.18 -7.87
CA GLN A 204 -16.18 16.32 -6.50
C GLN A 204 -15.98 17.73 -5.96
N MET A 205 -14.80 18.32 -6.15
CA MET A 205 -14.53 19.70 -5.71
C MET A 205 -15.51 20.70 -6.32
N LEU A 206 -15.84 20.55 -7.61
CA LEU A 206 -16.78 21.41 -8.30
C LEU A 206 -18.20 21.26 -7.71
N ARG A 207 -18.63 20.04 -7.39
CA ARG A 207 -19.91 19.77 -6.71
C ARG A 207 -19.95 20.34 -5.30
N PHE A 208 -18.86 20.23 -4.54
CA PHE A 208 -18.78 20.83 -3.20
C PHE A 208 -18.92 22.35 -3.27
N SER A 209 -18.25 23.00 -4.22
CA SER A 209 -18.38 24.45 -4.43
C SER A 209 -19.84 24.87 -4.67
N GLN A 210 -20.55 24.15 -5.56
CA GLN A 210 -21.98 24.39 -5.82
C GLN A 210 -22.86 24.14 -4.59
N SER A 211 -22.55 23.12 -3.81
CA SER A 211 -23.27 22.82 -2.57
C SER A 211 -23.05 23.90 -1.51
N THR A 212 -21.82 24.41 -1.37
CA THR A 212 -21.51 25.52 -0.46
C THR A 212 -22.30 26.77 -0.82
N GLU A 213 -22.34 27.15 -2.11
CA GLU A 213 -23.15 28.28 -2.58
C GLU A 213 -24.64 28.09 -2.24
N SER A 214 -25.16 26.88 -2.42
CA SER A 214 -26.56 26.56 -2.09
C SER A 214 -26.86 26.69 -0.60
N VAL A 215 -25.92 26.29 0.27
CA VAL A 215 -26.06 26.43 1.73
C VAL A 215 -25.93 27.89 2.17
N GLU A 216 -25.05 28.68 1.55
CA GLU A 216 -24.97 30.13 1.81
C GLU A 216 -26.29 30.85 1.49
N ILE A 217 -26.93 30.49 0.36
CA ILE A 217 -28.26 30.98 0.01
C ILE A 217 -29.28 30.55 1.08
N LEU A 218 -29.21 29.31 1.56
CA LEU A 218 -30.11 28.79 2.60
C LEU A 218 -29.94 29.55 3.92
N ILE A 219 -28.71 29.87 4.35
CA ILE A 219 -28.46 30.69 5.55
C ILE A 219 -29.09 32.07 5.38
N ALA A 220 -28.89 32.73 4.23
CA ALA A 220 -29.49 34.03 3.96
C ALA A 220 -31.03 33.99 4.00
N LEU A 221 -31.63 32.90 3.51
CA LEU A 221 -33.08 32.67 3.60
C LEU A 221 -33.55 32.45 5.05
N LEU A 222 -32.83 31.64 5.83
CA LEU A 222 -33.15 31.39 7.24
C LEU A 222 -33.05 32.67 8.07
N GLN A 223 -32.03 33.49 7.85
CA GLN A 223 -31.89 34.80 8.50
C GLN A 223 -33.07 35.72 8.19
N ARG A 224 -33.49 35.80 6.91
CA ARG A 224 -34.65 36.59 6.50
C ARG A 224 -35.95 36.07 7.13
N LEU A 225 -36.14 34.75 7.16
CA LEU A 225 -37.32 34.13 7.75
C LEU A 225 -37.35 34.33 9.27
N GLY A 226 -36.21 34.19 9.95
CA GLY A 226 -36.05 34.47 11.37
C GLY A 226 -36.42 35.92 11.71
N ASN A 227 -35.90 36.90 10.95
CA ASN A 227 -36.27 38.30 11.12
C ASN A 227 -37.78 38.55 10.91
N ASN A 228 -38.39 37.90 9.92
CA ASN A 228 -39.83 38.03 9.65
C ASN A 228 -40.70 37.42 10.75
N LEU A 229 -40.30 36.26 11.29
CA LEU A 229 -40.98 35.63 12.41
C LEU A 229 -40.81 36.44 13.70
N GLN A 230 -39.63 37.01 13.95
CA GLN A 230 -39.41 37.88 15.11
C GLN A 230 -40.35 39.10 15.06
N LEU A 231 -40.45 39.76 13.90
CA LEU A 231 -41.41 40.83 13.69
C LEU A 231 -42.87 40.37 13.93
N SER A 232 -43.20 39.14 13.52
CA SER A 232 -44.53 38.57 13.76
C SER A 232 -44.80 38.28 15.24
N VAL A 233 -43.78 37.88 16.01
CA VAL A 233 -43.86 37.74 17.48
C VAL A 233 -44.07 39.10 18.13
N ASP A 234 -43.31 40.11 17.71
CA ASP A 234 -43.41 41.48 18.24
C ASP A 234 -44.81 42.07 17.99
N ILE A 235 -45.37 41.89 16.78
CA ILE A 235 -46.74 42.30 16.44
C ILE A 235 -47.78 41.53 17.27
N ALA A 236 -47.63 40.21 17.43
CA ALA A 236 -48.54 39.42 18.25
C ALA A 236 -48.52 39.86 19.72
N GLN A 237 -47.33 40.23 20.23
CA GLN A 237 -47.16 40.77 21.57
C GLN A 237 -47.83 42.15 21.72
N GLU A 238 -47.65 43.05 20.74
CA GLU A 238 -48.31 44.35 20.72
C GLU A 238 -49.84 44.21 20.72
N ILE A 239 -50.40 43.32 19.89
CA ILE A 239 -51.85 43.05 19.86
C ILE A 239 -52.33 42.48 21.21
N SER A 240 -51.59 41.55 21.80
CA SER A 240 -51.88 40.98 23.12
C SER A 240 -51.94 42.09 24.18
N ASP A 241 -50.95 42.98 24.21
CA ASP A 241 -50.88 44.10 25.15
C ASP A 241 -52.06 45.07 24.98
N TYR A 242 -52.44 45.39 23.73
CA TYR A 242 -53.63 46.21 23.43
C TYR A 242 -54.94 45.53 23.87
N THR A 243 -55.08 44.22 23.71
CA THR A 243 -56.28 43.48 24.18
C THR A 243 -56.34 43.33 25.70
N HIS A 244 -55.19 43.39 26.38
CA HIS A 244 -55.07 43.31 27.83
C HIS A 244 -55.19 44.65 28.54
N GLN A 245 -55.05 45.77 27.83
CA GLN A 245 -55.18 47.09 28.42
C GLN A 245 -56.65 47.38 28.79
N PRO A 246 -56.95 47.79 30.05
CA PRO A 246 -58.31 48.16 30.41
C PRO A 246 -58.71 49.40 29.62
N GLN A 247 -59.66 49.25 28.70
CA GLN A 247 -60.28 50.41 28.03
C GLN A 247 -60.79 51.37 29.12
N PRO A 248 -60.38 52.65 29.12
CA PRO A 248 -61.01 53.64 29.96
C PRO A 248 -62.47 53.71 29.51
N LEU A 249 -63.35 53.13 30.32
CA LEU A 249 -64.78 53.24 30.16
C LEU A 249 -65.11 54.73 30.22
N LEU A 250 -65.28 55.36 29.05
CA LEU A 250 -66.17 56.50 28.95
C LEU A 250 -67.51 55.99 29.49
N GLU A 251 -68.04 56.67 30.51
CA GLU A 251 -69.21 56.33 31.32
C GLU A 251 -70.53 56.31 30.53
N SER A 252 -70.55 55.77 29.30
CA SER A 252 -71.77 55.50 28.54
C SER A 252 -72.19 54.03 28.75
N GLU A 253 -73.16 53.87 29.63
CA GLU A 253 -73.97 52.70 29.98
C GLU A 253 -74.23 51.67 28.85
N GLN A 254 -73.29 50.77 28.57
CA GLN A 254 -73.60 49.38 28.21
C GLN A 254 -72.47 48.49 28.74
N ALA A 255 -72.72 47.74 29.81
CA ALA A 255 -71.80 46.69 30.23
C ALA A 255 -71.56 45.76 29.03
N PRO A 256 -70.29 45.43 28.68
CA PRO A 256 -70.02 44.56 27.54
C PRO A 256 -70.84 43.28 27.67
N GLN A 257 -71.64 42.97 26.64
CA GLN A 257 -72.51 41.80 26.63
C GLN A 257 -71.66 40.55 26.89
N LYS A 258 -72.21 39.57 27.61
CA LYS A 258 -71.52 38.31 27.99
C LYS A 258 -70.81 37.65 26.81
N GLU A 259 -71.41 37.74 25.63
CA GLU A 259 -70.90 37.22 24.36
C GLU A 259 -69.59 37.91 23.91
N GLN A 260 -69.49 39.23 24.07
CA GLN A 260 -68.29 40.01 23.73
C GLN A 260 -67.13 39.70 24.68
N ARG A 261 -67.38 39.44 25.96
CA ARG A 261 -66.34 38.98 26.90
C ARG A 261 -65.81 37.59 26.55
N VAL A 262 -66.71 36.66 26.21
CA VAL A 262 -66.33 35.30 25.81
C VAL A 262 -65.51 35.34 24.50
N LEU A 263 -65.90 36.18 23.54
CA LEU A 263 -65.15 36.36 22.29
C LEU A 263 -63.75 36.94 22.54
N LEU A 264 -63.62 37.97 23.39
CA LEU A 264 -62.32 38.55 23.76
C LEU A 264 -61.41 37.52 24.46
N GLU A 265 -61.97 36.68 25.33
CA GLU A 265 -61.22 35.60 25.99
C GLU A 265 -60.72 34.54 25.00
N HIS A 266 -61.54 34.16 24.01
CA HIS A 266 -61.12 33.23 22.96
C HIS A 266 -60.03 33.82 22.06
N VAL A 267 -60.21 35.06 21.60
CA VAL A 267 -59.22 35.77 20.76
C VAL A 267 -57.89 35.88 21.49
N ASN A 268 -57.91 36.24 22.78
CA ASN A 268 -56.69 36.34 23.56
C ASN A 268 -55.97 34.99 23.73
N LYS A 269 -56.73 33.92 23.96
CA LYS A 269 -56.19 32.57 24.07
C LYS A 269 -55.57 32.08 22.75
N ASP A 270 -56.17 32.44 21.62
CA ASP A 270 -55.64 32.11 20.30
C ASP A 270 -54.39 32.94 19.96
N ILE A 271 -54.35 34.22 20.31
CA ILE A 271 -53.15 35.07 20.16
C ILE A 271 -51.98 34.48 20.96
N GLU A 272 -52.21 34.09 22.22
CA GLU A 272 -51.15 33.53 23.06
C GLU A 272 -50.65 32.18 22.53
N ARG A 273 -51.56 31.32 22.04
CA ARG A 273 -51.18 30.08 21.35
C ARG A 273 -50.35 30.37 20.10
N GLN A 274 -50.76 31.33 19.28
CA GLN A 274 -50.05 31.70 18.06
C GLN A 274 -48.66 32.26 18.38
N ARG A 275 -48.54 33.09 19.42
CA ARG A 275 -47.26 33.61 19.92
C ARG A 275 -46.32 32.49 20.35
N GLN A 276 -46.82 31.49 21.07
CA GLN A 276 -46.03 30.33 21.46
C GLN A 276 -45.49 29.56 20.23
N LEU A 277 -46.34 29.31 19.24
CA LEU A 277 -45.93 28.63 17.99
C LEU A 277 -44.89 29.44 17.20
N LEU A 278 -45.07 30.76 17.11
CA LEU A 278 -44.11 31.65 16.46
C LEU A 278 -42.76 31.62 17.18
N SER A 279 -42.77 31.69 18.52
CA SER A 279 -41.55 31.61 19.33
C SER A 279 -40.83 30.26 19.13
N GLU A 280 -41.56 29.15 19.06
CA GLU A 280 -40.99 27.83 18.78
C GLU A 280 -40.38 27.77 17.38
N SER A 281 -41.05 28.38 16.39
CA SER A 281 -40.54 28.43 15.01
C SER A 281 -39.30 29.31 14.88
N VAL A 282 -39.21 30.42 15.60
CA VAL A 282 -38.00 31.26 15.66
C VAL A 282 -36.83 30.44 16.21
N GLN A 283 -37.04 29.70 17.29
CA GLN A 283 -36.01 28.83 17.87
C GLN A 283 -35.53 27.77 16.86
N LYS A 284 -36.44 27.06 16.20
CA LYS A 284 -36.09 26.04 15.19
C LYS A 284 -35.31 26.64 14.01
N ILE A 285 -35.68 27.83 13.56
CA ILE A 285 -34.93 28.51 12.49
C ILE A 285 -33.51 28.83 12.95
N GLN A 286 -33.34 29.28 14.19
CA GLN A 286 -32.01 29.55 14.73
C GLN A 286 -31.17 28.27 14.81
N GLU A 287 -31.76 27.16 15.27
CA GLU A 287 -31.12 25.84 15.27
C GLU A 287 -30.71 25.41 13.84
N HIS A 288 -31.61 25.57 12.87
CA HIS A 288 -31.32 25.27 11.47
C HIS A 288 -30.23 26.18 10.88
N ALA A 289 -30.19 27.46 11.27
CA ALA A 289 -29.16 28.39 10.82
C ALA A 289 -27.78 27.99 11.35
N THR A 290 -27.68 27.66 12.65
CA THR A 290 -26.43 27.16 13.23
C THR A 290 -25.98 25.83 12.62
N THR A 291 -26.93 24.95 12.28
CA THR A 291 -26.64 23.70 11.59
C THR A 291 -26.10 23.99 10.17
N ALA A 292 -26.74 24.89 9.43
CA ALA A 292 -26.30 25.28 8.10
C ALA A 292 -24.90 25.94 8.13
N GLU A 293 -24.63 26.81 9.11
CA GLU A 293 -23.29 27.39 9.32
C GLU A 293 -22.24 26.31 9.58
N SER A 294 -22.53 25.34 10.44
CA SER A 294 -21.65 24.17 10.67
C SER A 294 -21.40 23.37 9.40
N THR A 295 -22.41 23.19 8.54
CA THR A 295 -22.22 22.45 7.28
C THR A 295 -21.29 23.16 6.29
N ILE A 296 -21.24 24.49 6.29
CA ILE A 296 -20.26 25.25 5.49
C ILE A 296 -18.84 25.03 6.01
N GLU A 297 -18.67 25.05 7.33
CA GLU A 297 -17.36 24.75 7.95
C GLU A 297 -16.89 23.34 7.59
N ASP A 298 -17.79 22.36 7.65
CA ASP A 298 -17.51 20.99 7.22
C ASP A 298 -17.11 20.91 5.75
N PHE A 299 -17.83 21.60 4.85
CA PHE A 299 -17.48 21.66 3.43
C PHE A 299 -16.13 22.32 3.17
N TYR A 300 -15.79 23.38 3.89
CA TYR A 300 -14.48 24.01 3.77
C TYR A 300 -13.36 23.07 4.23
N SER A 301 -13.56 22.39 5.37
CA SER A 301 -12.61 21.37 5.86
C SER A 301 -12.48 20.20 4.88
N PHE A 302 -13.57 19.82 4.20
CA PHE A 302 -13.57 18.75 3.22
C PHE A 302 -12.86 19.17 1.93
N ALA A 303 -13.05 20.41 1.47
CA ALA A 303 -12.32 20.97 0.33
C ALA A 303 -10.80 20.99 0.58
N GLN A 304 -10.37 21.35 1.79
CA GLN A 304 -8.95 21.27 2.19
C GLN A 304 -8.43 19.83 2.16
N ARG A 305 -9.21 18.87 2.67
CA ARG A 305 -8.86 17.44 2.63
C ARG A 305 -8.76 16.92 1.19
N ILE A 306 -9.68 17.30 0.31
CA ILE A 306 -9.61 16.99 -1.12
C ILE A 306 -8.30 17.53 -1.71
N HIS A 307 -7.95 18.78 -1.44
CA HIS A 307 -6.72 19.37 -1.98
C HIS A 307 -5.47 18.59 -1.54
N HIS A 308 -5.41 18.24 -0.25
CA HIS A 308 -4.33 17.39 0.26
C HIS A 308 -4.32 16.00 -0.39
N SER A 309 -5.49 15.38 -0.53
CA SER A 309 -5.66 14.07 -1.18
C SER A 309 -5.20 14.10 -2.64
N SER A 310 -5.58 15.12 -3.41
CA SER A 310 -5.16 15.31 -4.80
C SER A 310 -3.63 15.40 -4.93
N SER A 311 -2.97 16.16 -4.04
CA SER A 311 -1.51 16.18 -3.97
C SER A 311 -0.91 14.80 -3.63
N GLY A 312 -1.55 14.06 -2.71
CA GLY A 312 -1.15 12.70 -2.36
C GLY A 312 -1.25 11.72 -3.53
N ILE A 313 -2.34 11.77 -4.29
CA ILE A 313 -2.57 10.96 -5.49
C ILE A 313 -1.49 11.24 -6.54
N LEU A 314 -1.18 12.51 -6.79
CA LEU A 314 -0.15 12.88 -7.77
C LEU A 314 1.24 12.37 -7.36
N LYS A 315 1.60 12.49 -6.07
CA LYS A 315 2.86 11.96 -5.54
C LYS A 315 2.93 10.44 -5.62
N ALA A 316 1.82 9.76 -5.33
CA ALA A 316 1.74 8.31 -5.48
C ALA A 316 1.93 7.90 -6.94
N ALA A 317 1.27 8.58 -7.89
CA ALA A 317 1.45 8.35 -9.32
C ALA A 317 2.91 8.56 -9.77
N GLU A 318 3.58 9.58 -9.25
CA GLU A 318 5.00 9.83 -9.52
C GLU A 318 5.90 8.69 -9.02
N GLN A 319 5.68 8.22 -7.78
CA GLN A 319 6.43 7.10 -7.20
C GLN A 319 6.20 5.80 -7.97
N VAL A 320 4.96 5.54 -8.37
CA VAL A 320 4.58 4.37 -9.18
C VAL A 320 5.24 4.45 -10.57
N GLY A 321 5.27 5.63 -11.18
CA GLY A 321 5.98 5.85 -12.44
C GLY A 321 7.50 5.63 -12.31
N ALA A 322 8.10 5.96 -11.17
CA ALA A 322 9.51 5.67 -10.89
C ALA A 322 9.75 4.16 -10.72
N LEU A 323 8.84 3.44 -10.06
CA LEU A 323 8.90 1.97 -9.95
C LEU A 323 8.79 1.28 -11.31
N ALA A 324 7.87 1.75 -12.18
CA ALA A 324 7.75 1.24 -13.54
C ALA A 324 9.05 1.40 -14.34
N LYS A 325 9.67 2.59 -14.27
CA LYS A 325 10.98 2.85 -14.91
C LYS A 325 12.10 1.99 -14.35
N LEU A 326 12.06 1.70 -13.04
CA LEU A 326 13.06 0.85 -12.41
C LEU A 326 12.89 -0.61 -12.85
N ALA A 327 11.66 -1.10 -12.93
CA ALA A 327 11.34 -2.43 -13.45
C ALA A 327 11.78 -2.58 -14.92
N GLU A 328 11.56 -1.56 -15.74
CA GLU A 328 12.03 -1.53 -17.13
C GLU A 328 13.57 -1.59 -17.21
N ARG A 329 14.28 -0.82 -16.38
CA ARG A 329 15.75 -0.89 -16.30
C ARG A 329 16.25 -2.26 -15.81
N TRP A 330 15.56 -2.88 -14.86
CA TRP A 330 15.89 -4.23 -14.40
C TRP A 330 15.70 -5.26 -15.50
N LYS A 331 14.60 -5.16 -16.25
CA LYS A 331 14.35 -5.97 -17.44
C LYS A 331 15.42 -5.76 -18.50
N ASP A 332 15.83 -4.52 -18.77
CA ASP A 332 16.89 -4.22 -19.75
C ASP A 332 18.25 -4.78 -19.32
N SER A 333 18.58 -4.73 -18.02
CA SER A 333 19.83 -5.27 -17.50
C SER A 333 19.99 -6.77 -17.76
N ILE A 334 18.88 -7.51 -17.83
CA ILE A 334 18.90 -8.96 -18.05
C ILE A 334 18.67 -9.36 -19.52
N LEU A 335 18.34 -8.42 -20.42
CA LEU A 335 18.23 -8.69 -21.86
C LEU A 335 19.55 -9.14 -22.49
N SER A 336 20.68 -8.85 -21.84
CA SER A 336 21.99 -9.35 -22.24
C SER A 336 22.11 -10.87 -22.11
N PHE A 337 21.28 -11.52 -21.28
CA PHE A 337 21.25 -12.96 -21.10
C PHE A 337 20.32 -13.62 -22.13
N GLN A 338 20.86 -14.53 -22.93
CA GLN A 338 20.11 -15.30 -23.91
C GLN A 338 19.60 -16.58 -23.25
N LEU A 339 18.29 -16.69 -23.08
CA LEU A 339 17.64 -17.84 -22.49
C LEU A 339 17.45 -18.95 -23.54
N PRO A 340 17.51 -20.24 -23.15
CA PRO A 340 17.12 -21.35 -24.03
C PRO A 340 15.68 -21.15 -24.48
N GLU A 341 15.44 -21.27 -25.80
CA GLU A 341 14.08 -21.30 -26.34
C GLU A 341 13.36 -22.49 -25.70
N GLU A 342 12.24 -22.20 -25.04
CA GLU A 342 11.34 -23.24 -24.57
C GLU A 342 10.89 -24.02 -25.79
N GLU A 343 11.30 -25.29 -25.87
CA GLU A 343 10.77 -26.23 -26.84
C GLU A 343 9.25 -26.23 -26.65
N ALA A 344 8.55 -25.62 -27.61
CA ALA A 344 7.15 -25.27 -27.51
C ALA A 344 6.30 -26.54 -27.33
N LEU A 345 6.07 -26.94 -26.08
CA LEU A 345 4.99 -27.85 -25.71
C LEU A 345 3.67 -27.05 -25.74
N LEU A 346 3.27 -26.72 -26.97
CA LEU A 346 1.91 -26.36 -27.32
C LEU A 346 1.01 -27.58 -27.08
N ALA A 347 0.48 -27.73 -25.86
CA ALA A 347 -0.82 -28.34 -25.70
C ALA A 347 -1.86 -27.21 -25.82
N PRO A 348 -2.83 -27.28 -26.74
CA PRO A 348 -3.87 -26.27 -26.82
C PRO A 348 -4.69 -26.36 -25.53
N LEU A 349 -4.70 -25.28 -24.73
CA LEU A 349 -5.78 -25.06 -23.78
C LEU A 349 -7.06 -24.93 -24.60
N GLN A 350 -7.83 -26.02 -24.64
CA GLN A 350 -9.17 -26.00 -25.18
C GLN A 350 -9.97 -24.94 -24.43
N ASN A 351 -10.34 -23.93 -25.20
CA ASN A 351 -11.35 -22.95 -24.90
C ASN A 351 -12.65 -23.66 -24.49
N SER A 352 -13.03 -23.59 -23.22
CA SER A 352 -14.43 -23.69 -22.81
C SER A 352 -14.86 -22.33 -22.28
N THR A 353 -15.10 -21.41 -23.21
CA THR A 353 -16.13 -20.39 -22.99
C THR A 353 -17.46 -21.13 -23.01
N ASP A 354 -18.12 -21.20 -21.85
CA ASP A 354 -19.57 -21.32 -21.75
C ASP A 354 -19.93 -20.49 -20.50
N GLU A 355 -20.06 -19.19 -20.71
CA GLU A 355 -21.36 -18.50 -20.70
C GLU A 355 -22.03 -18.47 -19.31
N SER A 356 -22.05 -17.24 -18.78
CA SER A 356 -23.30 -16.60 -18.39
C SER A 356 -24.18 -17.35 -17.37
N THR A 357 -23.96 -17.13 -16.07
CA THR A 357 -25.04 -16.85 -15.12
C THR A 357 -24.48 -16.42 -13.75
N LEU A 358 -25.14 -15.43 -13.13
CA LEU A 358 -24.98 -14.91 -11.76
C LEU A 358 -24.10 -13.66 -11.58
N ILE A 359 -24.41 -12.60 -12.32
CA ILE A 359 -24.51 -11.27 -11.70
C ILE A 359 -26.00 -10.90 -11.68
N THR A 360 -26.63 -10.94 -10.51
CA THR A 360 -27.96 -10.37 -10.28
C THR A 360 -27.77 -8.91 -9.87
N PRO A 361 -28.45 -7.93 -10.49
CA PRO A 361 -28.42 -6.54 -10.04
C PRO A 361 -29.42 -6.34 -8.90
N LEU A 362 -28.93 -5.91 -7.73
CA LEU A 362 -29.77 -5.40 -6.64
C LEU A 362 -30.08 -3.91 -6.88
N LEU A 363 -31.19 -3.64 -7.57
CA LEU A 363 -31.81 -2.33 -7.61
C LEU A 363 -33.34 -2.50 -7.73
N GLY A 364 -34.06 -2.14 -6.66
CA GLY A 364 -35.51 -1.96 -6.69
C GLY A 364 -36.28 -2.64 -5.56
N MET A 365 -36.28 -2.03 -4.38
CA MET A 365 -37.50 -2.00 -3.54
C MET A 365 -37.56 -0.67 -2.79
N GLN A 366 -38.23 0.29 -3.43
CA GLN A 366 -38.90 1.40 -2.78
C GLN A 366 -40.32 0.91 -2.46
N ARG A 367 -40.69 0.90 -1.19
CA ARG A 367 -42.04 1.25 -0.75
C ARG A 367 -42.01 1.83 0.64
#